data_AF-A0A834ZR98-F1
#
_entry.id   AF-A0A834ZR98-F1
#
_cell.length_a   1.000
_cell.length_b   1.000
_cell.length_c   1.000
_cell.angle_alpha   90.00
_cell.angle_beta   90.00
_cell.angle_gamma   90.00
#
_symmetry.space_group_name_H-M   'P 1'
#
loop_
_entity.id
_entity.type
_entity.pdbx_description
1 polymer ?
#
loop_
_entity_poly.entity_id
_entity_poly.type
_entity_poly.pdbx_seq_one_letter_code
_entity_poly.pdbx_strand_id
1 'polypeptide(L)'
;MVVLRARDEKRGIQAVENLKGSGFSDVVFHRLDVMDPSSIPSLEDFIRTNFGKLNILSRSSSKVFSGTEALQIVSLMKIVKASAIKDSSRPPFWVSYENLDLQVNNAEINGSIIDIDAVRALRTADDELKGEEINWNDISTQAYELGEECLKTNYYGTKRVTEALIPLLKLSNSARIVNVSSSIIKIQKISNEKAKEVLSDVDGLTEERVDEMLNGFLKDFKENLLEIKGWPSPLSAYTVSKVAIMATQGF
;
A
#
# COMPACT_ATOMS: atom_id res chain seq x y z
N MET A 1 11.25 -6.41 -15.77
CA MET A 1 9.83 -6.49 -16.11
C MET A 1 8.98 -6.04 -14.93
N VAL A 2 7.92 -5.26 -15.12
CA VAL A 2 7.04 -4.85 -14.02
C VAL A 2 5.65 -5.42 -14.23
N VAL A 3 5.10 -6.10 -13.23
CA VAL A 3 3.73 -6.60 -13.25
C VAL A 3 2.85 -5.57 -12.54
N LEU A 4 2.16 -4.75 -13.33
CA LEU A 4 1.16 -3.83 -12.83
C LEU A 4 -0.12 -4.60 -12.47
N ARG A 5 -0.70 -4.27 -11.32
CA ARG A 5 -1.89 -4.93 -10.77
C ARG A 5 -2.98 -3.91 -10.50
N ALA A 6 -4.22 -4.26 -10.78
CA ALA A 6 -5.40 -3.48 -10.41
C ALA A 6 -6.62 -4.40 -10.28
N ARG A 7 -7.62 -3.97 -9.50
CA ARG A 7 -8.91 -4.67 -9.40
C ARG A 7 -9.71 -4.52 -10.69
N ASP A 8 -9.72 -3.31 -11.23
CA ASP A 8 -10.36 -2.96 -12.50
C ASP A 8 -9.40 -3.24 -13.66
N GLU A 9 -9.77 -4.19 -14.50
CA GLU A 9 -8.98 -4.64 -15.64
C GLU A 9 -8.82 -3.55 -16.70
N LYS A 10 -9.88 -2.78 -17.00
CA LYS A 10 -9.83 -1.72 -18.01
C LYS A 10 -8.87 -0.62 -17.61
N ARG A 11 -8.95 -0.14 -16.37
CA ARG A 11 -8.04 0.85 -15.80
C ARG A 11 -6.61 0.33 -15.76
N GLY A 12 -6.42 -0.93 -15.37
CA GLY A 12 -5.11 -1.57 -15.32
C GLY A 12 -4.43 -1.65 -16.69
N ILE A 13 -5.15 -2.09 -17.72
CA ILE A 13 -4.66 -2.14 -19.11
C ILE A 13 -4.33 -0.72 -19.59
N GLN A 14 -5.24 0.24 -19.39
CA GLN A 14 -5.02 1.63 -19.78
C GLN A 14 -3.77 2.23 -19.12
N ALA A 15 -3.53 1.92 -17.85
CA ALA A 15 -2.34 2.37 -17.14
C ALA A 15 -1.04 1.78 -17.73
N VAL A 16 -1.05 0.51 -18.14
CA VAL A 16 0.10 -0.09 -18.86
C VAL A 16 0.33 0.58 -20.21
N GLU A 17 -0.72 0.86 -20.97
CA GLU A 17 -0.61 1.57 -22.25
C GLU A 17 -0.01 2.97 -22.07
N ASN A 18 -0.48 3.71 -21.06
CA ASN A 18 0.05 5.05 -20.75
C ASN A 18 1.54 5.00 -20.35
N LEU A 19 1.95 3.99 -19.57
CA LEU A 19 3.34 3.78 -19.19
C LEU A 19 4.20 3.44 -20.41
N LYS A 20 3.72 2.57 -21.29
CA LYS A 20 4.40 2.24 -22.56
C LYS A 20 4.53 3.46 -23.47
N GLY A 21 3.48 4.26 -23.61
CA GLY A 21 3.50 5.53 -24.34
C GLY A 21 4.48 6.56 -23.73
N SER A 22 4.78 6.43 -22.44
CA SER A 22 5.78 7.26 -21.73
C SER A 22 7.20 6.68 -21.76
N GLY A 23 7.46 5.63 -22.55
CA GLY A 23 8.79 5.03 -22.72
C GLY A 23 9.12 3.86 -21.77
N PHE A 24 8.15 3.35 -21.00
CA PHE A 24 8.33 2.17 -20.15
C PHE A 24 7.79 0.91 -20.85
N SER A 25 8.62 0.27 -21.67
CA SER A 25 8.25 -0.94 -22.43
C SER A 25 8.06 -2.19 -21.57
N ASP A 26 8.84 -2.31 -20.49
CA ASP A 26 8.94 -3.53 -19.68
C ASP A 26 7.86 -3.57 -18.58
N VAL A 27 6.60 -3.37 -18.98
CA VAL A 27 5.44 -3.37 -18.09
C VAL A 27 4.35 -4.26 -18.68
N VAL A 28 3.82 -5.17 -17.86
CA VAL A 28 2.69 -6.03 -18.17
C VAL A 28 1.59 -5.86 -17.13
N PHE A 29 0.35 -6.13 -17.52
CA PHE A 29 -0.78 -6.08 -16.60
C PHE A 29 -1.16 -7.49 -16.15
N HIS A 30 -1.55 -7.64 -14.89
CA HIS A 30 -2.35 -8.77 -14.42
C HIS A 30 -3.36 -8.30 -13.39
N ARG A 31 -4.62 -8.75 -13.49
CA ARG A 31 -5.65 -8.36 -12.51
C ARG A 31 -5.33 -8.88 -11.11
N LEU A 32 -5.49 -8.04 -10.09
CA LEU A 32 -5.49 -8.39 -8.66
C LEU A 32 -6.73 -7.86 -7.99
N ASP A 33 -7.51 -8.77 -7.42
CA ASP A 33 -8.38 -8.40 -6.32
C ASP A 33 -7.93 -9.17 -5.09
N VAL A 34 -7.39 -8.45 -4.10
CA VAL A 34 -6.94 -9.06 -2.85
C VAL A 34 -8.10 -9.67 -2.06
N MET A 35 -9.34 -9.28 -2.35
CA MET A 35 -10.54 -9.84 -1.74
C MET A 35 -11.07 -11.07 -2.48
N ASP A 36 -10.59 -11.35 -3.71
CA ASP A 36 -11.00 -12.52 -4.50
C ASP A 36 -10.04 -13.70 -4.22
N PRO A 37 -10.52 -14.81 -3.64
CA PRO A 37 -9.69 -15.98 -3.35
C PRO A 37 -9.03 -16.60 -4.58
N SER A 38 -9.59 -16.40 -5.78
CA SER A 38 -9.04 -16.94 -7.04
C SER A 38 -7.98 -16.04 -7.66
N SER A 39 -7.95 -14.76 -7.32
CA SER A 39 -7.08 -13.77 -7.96
C SER A 39 -5.62 -13.84 -7.50
N ILE A 40 -5.38 -14.29 -6.26
CA ILE A 40 -4.03 -14.45 -5.70
C ILE A 40 -3.33 -15.71 -6.26
N PRO A 41 -3.95 -16.90 -6.30
CA PRO A 41 -3.35 -18.07 -6.95
C PRO A 41 -3.09 -17.83 -8.45
N SER A 42 -4.04 -17.21 -9.16
CA SER A 42 -3.88 -16.87 -10.58
C SER A 42 -2.65 -15.98 -10.83
N LEU A 43 -2.37 -15.05 -9.92
CA LEU A 43 -1.17 -14.24 -9.96
C LEU A 43 0.11 -15.02 -9.71
N GLU A 44 0.10 -15.87 -8.69
CA GLU A 44 1.24 -16.70 -8.34
C GLU A 44 1.63 -17.57 -9.53
N ASP A 45 0.64 -18.24 -10.14
CA ASP A 45 0.81 -19.04 -11.35
C ASP A 45 1.35 -18.20 -12.50
N PHE A 46 0.79 -17.01 -12.74
CA PHE A 46 1.30 -16.11 -13.76
C PHE A 46 2.77 -15.75 -13.55
N ILE A 47 3.18 -15.36 -12.34
CA ILE A 47 4.58 -15.02 -12.06
C ILE A 47 5.46 -16.26 -12.23
N ARG A 48 5.03 -17.40 -11.70
CA ARG A 48 5.76 -18.66 -11.76
C ARG A 48 6.00 -19.11 -13.21
N THR A 49 4.96 -19.07 -14.04
CA THR A 49 5.03 -19.50 -15.44
C THR A 49 5.85 -18.54 -16.31
N ASN A 50 5.71 -17.23 -16.10
CA ASN A 50 6.33 -16.24 -16.99
C ASN A 50 7.73 -15.80 -16.55
N PHE A 51 8.02 -15.81 -15.24
CA PHE A 51 9.25 -15.26 -14.68
C PHE A 51 10.01 -16.24 -13.78
N GLY A 52 9.33 -17.26 -13.23
CA GLY A 52 9.93 -18.29 -12.38
C GLY A 52 10.30 -17.85 -10.96
N LYS A 53 10.40 -16.54 -10.70
CA LYS A 53 10.73 -15.97 -9.38
C LYS A 53 10.12 -14.58 -9.23
N LEU A 54 10.17 -14.03 -8.02
CA LEU A 54 9.86 -12.64 -7.72
C LEU A 54 11.05 -11.98 -7.03
N ASN A 55 11.48 -10.81 -7.50
CA ASN A 55 12.58 -10.08 -6.86
C ASN A 55 12.06 -8.99 -5.91
N ILE A 56 11.03 -8.23 -6.31
CA ILE A 56 10.52 -7.13 -5.50
C ILE A 56 9.00 -7.16 -5.42
N LEU A 57 8.50 -7.23 -4.18
CA LEU A 57 7.10 -6.98 -3.86
C LEU A 57 6.95 -5.57 -3.29
N SER A 58 6.26 -4.67 -3.98
CA SER A 58 5.90 -3.35 -3.48
C SER A 58 4.45 -3.34 -2.97
N ARG A 59 4.30 -3.01 -1.68
CA ARG A 59 3.00 -2.77 -1.03
C ARG A 59 2.74 -1.27 -1.10
N SER A 60 1.94 -0.82 -2.08
CA SER A 60 1.74 0.62 -2.31
C SER A 60 0.78 1.22 -1.27
N SER A 61 0.96 2.50 -0.95
CA SER A 61 -0.09 3.32 -0.34
C SER A 61 -0.90 4.05 -1.39
N SER A 62 -2.21 3.86 -1.38
CA SER A 62 -3.10 4.84 -2.03
C SER A 62 -2.87 6.18 -1.32
N LYS A 63 -2.46 7.22 -2.05
CA LYS A 63 -2.60 8.58 -1.50
C LYS A 63 -4.10 8.82 -1.30
N VAL A 64 -4.47 9.28 -0.11
CA VAL A 64 -5.82 9.74 0.23
C VAL A 64 -6.32 10.81 -0.79
N PHE A 65 -5.39 11.46 -1.50
CA PHE A 65 -5.65 12.51 -2.48
C PHE A 65 -4.83 12.31 -3.76
N SER A 66 -5.48 11.86 -4.83
CA SER A 66 -5.30 12.26 -6.24
C SER A 66 -5.40 11.08 -7.21
N GLY A 67 -6.10 11.31 -8.32
CA GLY A 67 -6.17 10.42 -9.49
C GLY A 67 -4.87 10.39 -10.31
N THR A 68 -3.71 10.34 -9.65
CA THR A 68 -2.40 10.24 -10.32
C THR A 68 -1.65 8.95 -9.96
N GLU A 69 -2.37 7.84 -9.97
CA GLU A 69 -1.86 6.47 -9.79
C GLU A 69 -0.62 6.21 -10.69
N ALA A 70 -0.62 6.75 -11.92
CA ALA A 70 0.48 6.63 -12.87
C ALA A 70 1.76 7.38 -12.45
N LEU A 71 1.67 8.57 -11.83
CA LEU A 71 2.85 9.36 -11.43
C LEU A 71 3.58 8.73 -10.24
N GLN A 72 2.85 8.08 -9.33
CA GLN A 72 3.45 7.33 -8.23
C GLN A 72 4.17 6.07 -8.71
N ILE A 73 3.58 5.31 -9.64
CA ILE A 73 4.27 4.16 -10.26
C ILE A 73 5.54 4.62 -10.96
N VAL A 74 5.50 5.74 -11.70
CA VAL A 74 6.70 6.31 -12.33
C VAL A 74 7.74 6.75 -11.30
N SER A 75 7.33 7.40 -10.20
CA SER A 75 8.24 7.81 -9.14
C SER A 75 8.84 6.60 -8.40
N LEU A 76 8.04 5.57 -8.12
CA LEU A 76 8.49 4.32 -7.51
C LEU A 76 9.42 3.57 -8.45
N MET A 77 9.10 3.48 -9.74
CA MET A 77 9.98 2.90 -10.76
C MET A 77 11.29 3.66 -10.85
N LYS A 78 11.28 5.00 -10.76
CA LYS A 78 12.49 5.82 -10.71
C LYS A 78 13.29 5.57 -9.43
N ILE A 79 12.65 5.50 -8.26
CA ILE A 79 13.30 5.22 -6.97
C ILE A 79 13.89 3.80 -6.94
N VAL A 80 13.16 2.79 -7.41
CA VAL A 80 13.63 1.41 -7.50
C VAL A 80 14.81 1.32 -8.47
N LYS A 81 14.73 1.94 -9.66
CA LYS A 81 15.87 2.07 -10.58
C LYS A 81 17.06 2.78 -9.94
N ALA A 82 16.85 3.86 -9.18
CA ALA A 82 17.92 4.62 -8.52
C ALA A 82 18.56 3.86 -7.33
N SER A 83 17.76 3.14 -6.54
CA SER A 83 18.20 2.35 -5.38
C SER A 83 18.98 1.08 -5.77
N ALA A 84 18.79 0.61 -7.02
CA ALA A 84 19.57 -0.48 -7.62
C ALA A 84 20.96 -0.04 -8.12
N ILE A 85 21.32 1.24 -7.98
CA ILE A 85 22.63 1.78 -8.33
C ILE A 85 23.46 1.91 -7.05
N LYS A 86 24.27 0.90 -6.77
CA LYS A 86 25.51 1.04 -5.99
C LYS A 86 26.65 0.36 -6.75
N ASP A 87 27.06 0.97 -7.83
CA ASP A 87 28.45 0.88 -8.28
C ASP A 87 28.85 2.22 -8.89
N SER A 88 29.61 3.00 -8.13
CA SER A 88 30.07 4.35 -8.48
C SER A 88 31.31 4.34 -9.39
N SER A 89 31.68 3.21 -9.98
CA SER A 89 32.97 3.05 -10.68
C SER A 89 32.91 3.11 -12.21
N ARG A 90 31.77 3.33 -12.89
CA ARG A 90 31.73 3.37 -14.37
C ARG A 90 30.84 4.47 -15.01
N PRO A 91 31.31 5.18 -16.07
CA PRO A 91 30.56 6.21 -16.82
C PRO A 91 29.65 5.62 -17.93
N PRO A 92 28.79 6.42 -18.59
CA PRO A 92 27.39 6.10 -18.84
C PRO A 92 27.18 5.24 -20.09
N PHE A 93 26.88 3.96 -19.90
CA PHE A 93 26.29 3.12 -20.93
C PHE A 93 25.19 2.27 -20.30
N TRP A 94 24.09 2.16 -21.03
CA TRP A 94 22.86 1.43 -20.70
C TRP A 94 23.14 0.11 -19.97
N VAL A 95 22.68 0.03 -18.72
CA VAL A 95 22.55 -1.27 -18.04
C VAL A 95 21.20 -1.85 -18.44
N SER A 96 21.21 -2.83 -19.34
CA SER A 96 20.07 -3.70 -19.57
C SER A 96 19.91 -4.61 -18.35
N TYR A 97 18.79 -4.46 -17.62
CA TYR A 97 18.45 -5.38 -16.54
C TYR A 97 17.60 -6.51 -17.10
N GLU A 98 18.24 -7.62 -17.41
CA GLU A 98 17.55 -8.89 -17.55
C GLU A 98 17.02 -9.30 -16.16
N ASN A 99 15.69 -9.32 -16.00
CA ASN A 99 14.97 -9.94 -14.88
C ASN A 99 14.88 -9.17 -13.55
N LEU A 100 14.49 -7.88 -13.56
CA LEU A 100 13.94 -7.24 -12.36
C LEU A 100 12.40 -7.32 -12.39
N ASP A 101 11.78 -8.18 -11.57
CA ASP A 101 10.31 -8.29 -11.45
C ASP A 101 9.82 -7.48 -10.25
N LEU A 102 9.19 -6.34 -10.54
CA LEU A 102 8.55 -5.47 -9.55
C LEU A 102 7.04 -5.67 -9.61
N GLN A 103 6.43 -5.88 -8.45
CA GLN A 103 4.99 -5.94 -8.32
C GLN A 103 4.48 -4.77 -7.48
N VAL A 104 3.46 -4.06 -7.96
CA VAL A 104 2.84 -2.94 -7.22
C VAL A 104 1.43 -3.36 -6.78
N ASN A 105 1.19 -3.41 -5.47
CA ASN A 105 -0.13 -3.70 -4.90
C ASN A 105 -1.00 -2.42 -4.92
N ASN A 106 -1.87 -2.26 -5.93
CA ASN A 106 -2.76 -1.11 -6.10
C ASN A 106 -4.21 -1.40 -5.64
N ALA A 107 -4.39 -2.17 -4.57
CA ALA A 107 -5.72 -2.59 -4.12
C ALA A 107 -6.27 -1.81 -2.91
N GLU A 108 -5.51 -0.88 -2.35
CA GLU A 108 -5.87 -0.25 -1.09
C GLU A 108 -7.02 0.75 -1.18
N ILE A 109 -7.84 0.76 -0.13
CA ILE A 109 -8.97 1.67 0.03
C ILE A 109 -8.81 2.54 1.28
N ASN A 110 -9.50 3.67 1.31
CA ASN A 110 -9.38 4.65 2.39
C ASN A 110 -10.18 4.26 3.65
N GLY A 111 -11.27 3.50 3.51
CA GLY A 111 -12.16 3.19 4.64
C GLY A 111 -12.97 4.36 5.17
N SER A 112 -12.99 5.48 4.44
CA SER A 112 -13.77 6.67 4.73
C SER A 112 -14.25 7.29 3.42
N ILE A 113 -15.47 7.85 3.43
CA ILE A 113 -15.94 8.72 2.34
C ILE A 113 -15.29 10.08 2.57
N ILE A 114 -14.70 10.65 1.52
CA ILE A 114 -14.09 11.97 1.54
C ILE A 114 -14.89 12.88 0.65
N ASP A 115 -15.21 14.08 1.14
CA ASP A 115 -15.75 15.14 0.30
C ASP A 115 -14.62 15.69 -0.60
N ILE A 116 -14.57 15.17 -1.82
CA ILE A 116 -13.55 15.53 -2.82
C ILE A 116 -13.69 17.00 -3.24
N ASP A 117 -14.90 17.56 -3.23
CA ASP A 117 -15.12 18.95 -3.64
C ASP A 117 -14.68 19.91 -2.54
N ALA A 118 -14.92 19.56 -1.27
CA ALA A 118 -14.32 20.25 -0.13
C ALA A 118 -12.78 20.18 -0.19
N VAL A 119 -12.21 19.01 -0.45
CA VAL A 119 -10.75 18.87 -0.61
C VAL A 119 -10.23 19.73 -1.77
N ARG A 120 -10.91 19.76 -2.91
CA ARG A 120 -10.53 20.61 -4.07
C ARG A 120 -10.58 22.09 -3.74
N ALA A 121 -11.60 22.54 -3.00
CA ALA A 121 -11.70 23.93 -2.54
C ALA A 121 -10.57 24.33 -1.58
N LEU A 122 -9.99 23.34 -0.89
CA LEU A 122 -8.85 23.49 -0.01
C LEU A 122 -7.49 23.45 -0.75
N ARG A 123 -7.46 23.27 -2.07
CA ARG A 123 -6.20 23.31 -2.84
C ARG A 123 -5.81 24.74 -3.22
N THR A 124 -4.51 25.01 -3.23
CA THR A 124 -3.91 26.22 -3.79
C THR A 124 -3.81 26.10 -5.31
N ALA A 125 -3.46 27.20 -5.98
CA ALA A 125 -3.20 27.20 -7.42
C ALA A 125 -2.05 26.25 -7.82
N ASP A 126 -1.13 25.97 -6.88
CA ASP A 126 0.02 25.07 -7.05
C ASP A 126 -0.30 23.61 -6.65
N ASP A 127 -1.59 23.26 -6.53
CA ASP A 127 -2.06 21.91 -6.23
C ASP A 127 -1.73 21.42 -4.80
N GLU A 128 -1.24 22.31 -3.94
CA GLU A 128 -0.95 22.06 -2.52
C GLU A 128 -2.21 22.25 -1.65
N LEU A 129 -2.30 21.59 -0.50
CA LEU A 129 -3.38 21.84 0.46
C LEU A 129 -3.10 23.15 1.22
N LYS A 130 -4.10 24.03 1.34
CA LYS A 130 -4.01 25.28 2.11
C LYS A 130 -3.57 24.96 3.54
N GLY A 131 -2.49 25.60 3.97
CA GLY A 131 -1.67 25.21 5.12
C GLY A 131 -2.22 25.50 6.52
N GLU A 132 -3.52 25.72 6.71
CA GLU A 132 -4.12 25.90 8.04
C GLU A 132 -5.27 24.92 8.26
N GLU A 133 -5.20 24.21 9.39
CA GLU A 133 -6.11 23.20 9.95
C GLU A 133 -7.30 22.78 9.07
N ILE A 134 -7.03 21.86 8.15
CA ILE A 134 -8.11 21.06 7.56
C ILE A 134 -8.72 20.23 8.70
N ASN A 135 -9.91 20.61 9.14
CA ASN A 135 -10.69 19.76 10.02
C ASN A 135 -11.20 18.57 9.21
N TRP A 136 -10.42 17.50 9.26
CA TRP A 136 -10.71 16.28 8.54
C TRP A 136 -12.03 15.62 8.99
N ASN A 137 -12.57 15.95 10.16
CA ASN A 137 -13.88 15.47 10.61
C ASN A 137 -15.02 16.07 9.80
N ASP A 138 -14.84 17.29 9.27
CA ASP A 138 -15.88 17.99 8.50
C ASP A 138 -15.94 17.50 7.04
N ILE A 139 -14.87 16.86 6.56
CA ILE A 139 -14.72 16.45 5.15
C ILE A 139 -14.55 14.94 4.98
N SER A 140 -14.66 14.18 6.07
CA SER A 140 -14.62 12.71 6.03
C SER A 140 -15.72 12.07 6.85
N THR A 141 -16.35 11.05 6.28
CA THR A 141 -17.31 10.19 6.97
C THR A 141 -16.72 8.80 7.13
N GLN A 142 -16.68 8.31 8.36
CA GLN A 142 -16.12 7.01 8.70
C GLN A 142 -17.23 6.11 9.25
N ALA A 143 -17.71 5.19 8.41
CA ALA A 143 -18.65 4.16 8.84
C ALA A 143 -17.88 2.88 9.21
N TYR A 144 -18.44 2.10 10.14
CA TYR A 144 -17.84 0.83 10.56
C TYR A 144 -17.60 -0.10 9.37
N GLU A 145 -18.57 -0.21 8.45
CA GLU A 145 -18.50 -1.09 7.29
C GLU A 145 -17.34 -0.71 6.36
N LEU A 146 -17.14 0.59 6.13
CA LEU A 146 -16.02 1.11 5.34
C LEU A 146 -14.68 0.83 6.04
N GLY A 147 -14.64 1.01 7.36
CA GLY A 147 -13.46 0.71 8.17
C GLY A 147 -13.09 -0.77 8.18
N GLU A 148 -14.09 -1.64 8.28
CA GLU A 148 -13.92 -3.09 8.22
C GLU A 148 -13.42 -3.53 6.84
N GLU A 149 -14.02 -3.03 5.76
CA GLU A 149 -13.55 -3.29 4.39
C GLU A 149 -12.10 -2.82 4.20
N CYS A 150 -11.74 -1.67 4.80
CA CYS A 150 -10.39 -1.12 4.75
C CYS A 150 -9.36 -2.03 5.41
N LEU A 151 -9.64 -2.59 6.59
CA LEU A 151 -8.74 -3.56 7.21
C LEU A 151 -8.65 -4.85 6.41
N LYS A 152 -9.80 -5.37 5.94
CA LYS A 152 -9.86 -6.57 5.09
C LYS A 152 -9.00 -6.42 3.83
N THR A 153 -9.01 -5.25 3.22
CA THR A 153 -8.27 -4.97 1.99
C THR A 153 -6.80 -4.63 2.25
N ASN A 154 -6.54 -3.59 3.04
CA ASN A 154 -5.21 -2.99 3.17
C ASN A 154 -4.26 -3.86 4.00
N TYR A 155 -4.77 -4.51 5.05
CA TYR A 155 -3.96 -5.37 5.92
C TYR A 155 -4.11 -6.84 5.51
N TYR A 156 -5.28 -7.45 5.68
CA TYR A 156 -5.45 -8.90 5.48
C TYR A 156 -5.28 -9.32 4.01
N GLY A 157 -5.77 -8.52 3.06
CA GLY A 157 -5.56 -8.75 1.63
C GLY A 157 -4.08 -8.69 1.25
N THR A 158 -3.37 -7.68 1.75
CA THR A 158 -1.93 -7.54 1.52
C THR A 158 -1.10 -8.63 2.20
N LYS A 159 -1.49 -9.06 3.40
CA LYS A 159 -0.90 -10.21 4.11
C LYS A 159 -1.00 -11.47 3.24
N ARG A 160 -2.22 -11.84 2.81
CA ARG A 160 -2.46 -13.01 1.94
C ARG A 160 -1.66 -12.97 0.64
N VAL A 161 -1.60 -11.80 -0.02
CA VAL A 161 -0.77 -11.63 -1.22
C VAL A 161 0.70 -11.85 -0.91
N THR A 162 1.19 -11.31 0.19
CA THR A 162 2.59 -11.52 0.60
C THR A 162 2.86 -13.00 0.81
N GLU A 163 2.08 -13.65 1.65
CA GLU A 163 2.24 -15.06 2.01
C GLU A 163 2.28 -15.97 0.78
N ALA A 164 1.35 -15.76 -0.16
CA ALA A 164 1.30 -16.52 -1.41
C ALA A 164 2.54 -16.33 -2.29
N LEU A 165 3.22 -15.18 -2.18
CA LEU A 165 4.37 -14.85 -3.01
C LEU A 165 5.72 -15.08 -2.33
N ILE A 166 5.74 -15.34 -1.02
CA ILE A 166 6.97 -15.71 -0.30
C ILE A 166 7.73 -16.85 -0.98
N PRO A 167 7.08 -17.95 -1.45
CA PRO A 167 7.79 -19.01 -2.16
C PRO A 167 8.54 -18.51 -3.41
N LEU A 168 7.96 -17.57 -4.16
CA LEU A 168 8.59 -16.98 -5.35
C LEU A 168 9.68 -15.98 -4.99
N LEU A 169 9.52 -15.24 -3.89
CA LEU A 169 10.56 -14.35 -3.34
C LEU A 169 11.80 -15.15 -2.89
N LYS A 170 11.61 -16.31 -2.25
CA LYS A 170 12.71 -17.20 -1.81
C LYS A 170 13.57 -17.74 -2.96
N LEU A 171 13.06 -17.71 -4.21
CA LEU A 171 13.82 -18.08 -5.41
C LEU A 171 14.74 -16.94 -5.91
N SER A 172 14.63 -15.75 -5.33
CA SER A 172 15.50 -14.61 -5.63
C SER A 172 16.66 -14.49 -4.65
N ASN A 173 17.87 -14.30 -5.18
CA ASN A 173 19.07 -13.99 -4.40
C ASN A 173 19.09 -12.56 -3.84
N SER A 174 18.11 -11.72 -4.20
CA SER A 174 18.03 -10.31 -3.83
C SER A 174 16.60 -9.87 -3.53
N ALA A 175 15.80 -10.79 -2.97
CA ALA A 175 14.40 -10.57 -2.64
C ALA A 175 14.22 -9.34 -1.75
N ARG A 176 13.27 -8.46 -2.10
CA ARG A 176 12.89 -7.30 -1.29
C ARG A 176 11.39 -7.15 -1.22
N ILE A 177 10.91 -6.83 -0.02
CA ILE A 177 9.55 -6.34 0.19
C ILE A 177 9.65 -4.87 0.55
N VAL A 178 8.97 -4.01 -0.22
CA VAL A 178 9.01 -2.56 -0.05
C VAL A 178 7.61 -2.08 0.32
N ASN A 179 7.44 -1.56 1.54
CA ASN A 179 6.21 -0.87 1.91
C ASN A 179 6.32 0.60 1.55
N VAL A 180 5.34 1.11 0.81
CA VAL A 180 5.21 2.53 0.51
C VAL A 180 4.30 3.14 1.56
N SER A 181 4.86 3.92 2.48
CA SER A 181 4.12 4.62 3.53
C SER A 181 3.76 6.05 3.11
N SER A 182 2.81 6.65 3.85
CA SER A 182 2.43 8.06 3.69
C SER A 182 2.95 8.87 4.87
N SER A 183 3.48 10.07 4.60
CA SER A 183 3.93 11.02 5.63
C SER A 183 2.82 11.49 6.60
N ILE A 184 1.55 11.24 6.24
CA ILE A 184 0.37 11.56 7.06
C ILE A 184 0.29 10.64 8.30
N ILE A 185 0.92 9.47 8.24
CA ILE A 185 0.83 8.41 9.24
C ILE A 185 1.99 8.56 10.21
N LYS A 186 1.83 9.45 11.19
CA LYS A 186 2.71 9.48 12.36
C LYS A 186 2.13 8.53 13.40
N ILE A 187 2.89 7.50 13.79
CA ILE A 187 2.56 6.55 14.88
C ILE A 187 2.15 7.32 16.15
N GLN A 188 2.70 8.53 16.35
CA GLN A 188 2.34 9.49 17.40
C GLN A 188 0.85 9.85 17.46
N LYS A 189 0.04 9.55 16.44
CA LYS A 189 -1.41 9.80 16.44
C LYS A 189 -2.23 8.70 17.14
N ILE A 190 -1.64 7.52 17.40
CA ILE A 190 -2.35 6.47 18.14
C ILE A 190 -2.10 6.67 19.63
N SER A 191 -3.12 7.13 20.34
CA SER A 191 -3.10 7.31 21.79
C SER A 191 -3.60 6.09 22.56
N ASN A 192 -4.18 5.10 21.87
CA ASN A 192 -4.66 3.85 22.46
C ASN A 192 -3.51 3.07 23.11
N GLU A 193 -3.57 2.90 24.43
CA GLU A 193 -2.46 2.32 25.20
C GLU A 193 -2.16 0.87 24.84
N LYS A 194 -3.18 0.06 24.56
CA LYS A 194 -2.99 -1.34 24.12
C LYS A 194 -2.31 -1.41 22.75
N ALA A 195 -2.72 -0.56 21.82
CA ALA A 195 -2.09 -0.48 20.51
C ALA A 195 -0.62 -0.02 20.63
N LYS A 196 -0.34 0.99 21.47
CA LYS A 196 1.03 1.43 21.73
C LYS A 196 1.89 0.30 22.29
N GLU A 197 1.38 -0.43 23.28
CA GLU A 197 2.07 -1.57 23.88
C GLU A 197 2.48 -2.57 22.79
N VAL A 198 1.52 -3.03 21.98
CA VAL A 198 1.78 -3.98 20.87
C VAL A 198 2.80 -3.41 19.89
N LEU A 199 2.65 -2.16 19.45
CA LEU A 199 3.49 -1.55 18.41
C LEU A 199 4.88 -1.14 18.89
N SER A 200 5.08 -0.98 20.20
CA SER A 200 6.36 -0.61 20.80
C SER A 200 7.22 -1.82 21.18
N ASP A 201 6.61 -2.99 21.35
CA ASP A 201 7.29 -4.23 21.71
C ASP A 201 7.88 -4.91 20.47
N VAL A 202 9.02 -4.40 20.01
CA VAL A 202 9.70 -4.88 18.79
C VAL A 202 10.11 -6.35 18.89
N ASP A 203 10.54 -6.81 20.07
CA ASP A 203 11.05 -8.17 20.28
C ASP A 203 9.93 -9.21 20.42
N GLY A 204 8.80 -8.80 21.01
CA GLY A 204 7.62 -9.65 21.22
C GLY A 204 6.54 -9.51 20.15
N LEU A 205 6.75 -8.70 19.11
CA LEU A 205 5.76 -8.47 18.07
C LEU A 205 5.48 -9.79 17.32
N THR A 206 4.20 -10.13 17.16
CA THR A 206 3.76 -11.26 16.32
C THR A 206 2.54 -10.88 15.51
N GLU A 207 2.25 -11.63 14.45
CA GLU A 207 1.04 -11.42 13.66
C GLU A 207 -0.22 -11.57 14.50
N GLU A 208 -0.25 -12.52 15.44
CA GLU A 208 -1.39 -12.74 16.34
C GLU A 208 -1.66 -11.52 17.21
N ARG A 209 -0.61 -10.88 17.74
CA ARG A 209 -0.76 -9.66 18.55
C ARG A 209 -1.27 -8.48 17.73
N VAL A 210 -0.81 -8.36 16.48
CA VAL A 210 -1.33 -7.34 15.55
C VAL A 210 -2.79 -7.64 15.22
N ASP A 211 -3.15 -8.89 14.99
CA ASP A 211 -4.53 -9.30 14.70
C ASP A 211 -5.45 -9.06 15.91
N GLU A 212 -5.00 -9.33 17.13
CA GLU A 212 -5.72 -9.00 18.37
C GLU A 212 -5.94 -7.48 18.52
N MET A 213 -4.92 -6.67 18.22
CA MET A 213 -5.02 -5.21 18.21
C MET A 213 -6.08 -4.74 17.19
N LEU A 214 -6.07 -5.29 15.97
CA LEU A 214 -7.03 -4.95 14.91
C LEU A 214 -8.46 -5.36 15.27
N ASN A 215 -8.64 -6.52 15.90
CA ASN A 215 -9.93 -6.97 16.41
C ASN A 215 -10.45 -6.04 17.51
N GLY A 216 -9.57 -5.59 18.42
CA GLY A 216 -9.88 -4.59 19.43
C GLY A 216 -10.31 -3.25 18.82
N PHE A 217 -9.60 -2.78 17.81
CA PHE A 217 -9.98 -1.58 17.04
C PHE A 217 -11.36 -1.72 16.41
N LEU A 218 -11.66 -2.82 15.72
CA LEU A 218 -12.96 -3.02 15.08
C LEU A 218 -14.11 -3.07 16.09
N LYS A 219 -13.88 -3.68 17.26
CA LYS A 219 -14.85 -3.67 18.36
C LYS A 219 -15.12 -2.24 18.83
N ASP A 220 -14.07 -1.49 19.15
CA ASP A 220 -14.21 -0.11 19.62
C ASP A 220 -14.82 0.80 18.53
N PHE A 221 -14.54 0.55 17.25
CA PHE A 221 -15.17 1.27 16.13
C PHE A 221 -16.67 1.00 16.09
N LYS A 222 -17.08 -0.28 16.13
CA LYS A 222 -18.48 -0.67 16.11
C LYS A 222 -19.30 -0.10 17.27
N GLU A 223 -18.66 0.09 18.42
CA GLU A 223 -19.25 0.67 19.63
C GLU A 223 -19.17 2.20 19.68
N ASN A 224 -18.66 2.87 18.63
CA ASN A 224 -18.42 4.32 18.57
C ASN A 224 -17.49 4.84 19.68
N LEU A 225 -16.48 4.06 20.05
CA LEU A 225 -15.55 4.36 21.13
C LEU A 225 -14.17 4.83 20.65
N LEU A 226 -13.99 5.12 19.36
CA LEU A 226 -12.68 5.43 18.77
C LEU A 226 -11.92 6.54 19.53
N GLU A 227 -12.52 7.72 19.64
CA GLU A 227 -11.88 8.87 20.29
C GLU A 227 -11.65 8.63 21.79
N ILE A 228 -12.67 8.06 22.46
CA ILE A 228 -12.63 7.77 23.91
C ILE A 228 -11.50 6.77 24.23
N LYS A 229 -11.28 5.80 23.35
CA LYS A 229 -10.22 4.78 23.47
C LYS A 229 -8.88 5.25 22.88
N GLY A 230 -8.78 6.49 22.42
CA GLY A 230 -7.54 7.05 21.88
C GLY A 230 -7.13 6.48 20.52
N TRP A 231 -8.04 5.88 19.77
CA TRP A 231 -7.80 5.53 18.37
C TRP A 231 -7.67 6.79 17.53
N PRO A 232 -6.86 6.77 16.44
CA PRO A 232 -6.71 7.94 15.59
C PRO A 232 -8.06 8.28 14.96
N SER A 233 -8.47 9.54 15.01
CA SER A 233 -9.65 10.05 14.32
C SER A 233 -9.33 11.46 13.80
N PRO A 234 -9.67 11.78 12.54
CA PRO A 234 -10.29 10.92 11.53
C PRO A 234 -9.27 10.06 10.75
N LEU A 235 -9.74 9.34 9.73
CA LEU A 235 -9.00 8.35 8.93
C LEU A 235 -8.48 7.16 9.76
N SER A 236 -9.31 6.70 10.68
CA SER A 236 -9.03 5.72 11.72
C SER A 236 -8.59 4.39 11.12
N ALA A 237 -9.45 3.77 10.30
CA ALA A 237 -9.17 2.46 9.71
C ALA A 237 -7.97 2.49 8.76
N TYR A 238 -7.85 3.55 7.95
CA TYR A 238 -6.67 3.74 7.09
C TYR A 238 -5.38 3.80 7.92
N THR A 239 -5.35 4.66 8.95
CA THR A 239 -4.18 4.85 9.82
C THR A 239 -3.80 3.55 10.52
N VAL A 240 -4.77 2.86 11.12
CA VAL A 240 -4.55 1.60 11.85
C VAL A 240 -4.09 0.50 10.89
N SER A 241 -4.70 0.36 9.69
CA SER A 241 -4.29 -0.63 8.69
C SER A 241 -2.83 -0.50 8.29
N LYS A 242 -2.36 0.75 8.20
CA LYS A 242 -1.02 1.09 7.73
C LYS A 242 0.03 0.85 8.79
N VAL A 243 -0.26 1.24 10.02
CA VAL A 243 0.61 0.97 11.15
C VAL A 243 0.76 -0.55 11.34
N ALA A 244 -0.32 -1.32 11.19
CA ALA A 244 -0.27 -2.78 11.23
C ALA A 244 0.61 -3.37 10.11
N ILE A 245 0.46 -2.92 8.85
CA ILE A 245 1.32 -3.34 7.73
C ILE A 245 2.81 -3.02 7.95
N MET A 246 3.10 -1.90 8.61
CA MET A 246 4.48 -1.51 8.95
C MET A 246 5.05 -2.39 10.07
N ALA A 247 4.24 -2.69 11.08
CA ALA A 247 4.62 -3.57 12.17
C ALA A 247 4.97 -4.98 11.66
N THR A 248 4.23 -5.50 10.68
CA THR A 248 4.47 -6.84 10.11
C THR A 248 5.57 -6.90 9.05
N GLN A 249 6.43 -5.88 8.92
CA GLN A 249 7.56 -5.91 7.96
C GLN A 249 8.70 -6.87 8.32
N GLY A 250 8.72 -7.40 9.54
CA GLY A 250 9.81 -8.24 10.05
C GLY A 250 9.57 -9.75 10.01
N PHE A 251 8.39 -10.20 9.57
CA PHE A 251 8.02 -11.63 9.51
C PHE A 251 8.25 -12.25 8.13
#